data_AF-A0A916CTE3-F1
#
_entry.id   AF-A0A916CTE3-F1
#
_cell.length_a   1.000
_cell.length_b   1.000
_cell.length_c   1.000
_cell.angle_alpha   90.00
_cell.angle_beta   90.00
_cell.angle_gamma   90.00
#
_symmetry.space_group_name_H-M   'P 1'
#
loop_
_entity.id
_entity.type
_entity.pdbx_description
1 polymer ?
#
loop_
_entity_poly.entity_id
_entity_poly.type
_entity_poly.pdbx_seq_one_letter_code
_entity_poly.pdbx_strand_id
1 'polypeptide(L)'
;MSTPHLDLVSEDARNREHALSLASFIVEAPAGAGKTELLTQRYLRLLQTVREPEEIVAITFTNKAAAEMRLRILESLRVAASGVAPEQPHKQVTFALATKALAVSAELGWNLL
;
A
#
# COMPACT_ATOMS: atom_id res chain seq x y z
N MET A 1 -25.18 -31.12 11.47
CA MET A 1 -23.81 -30.58 11.56
C MET A 1 -23.82 -29.22 10.89
N SER A 2 -23.89 -28.14 11.67
CA SER A 2 -23.98 -26.78 11.15
C SER A 2 -22.65 -26.37 10.51
N THR A 3 -22.70 -25.99 9.24
CA THR A 3 -21.59 -25.35 8.53
C THR A 3 -21.11 -24.13 9.32
N PRO A 4 -19.80 -23.98 9.60
CA PRO A 4 -19.31 -22.77 10.24
C PRO A 4 -19.59 -21.60 9.28
N HIS A 5 -20.32 -20.60 9.75
CA HIS A 5 -20.49 -19.35 9.03
C HIS A 5 -19.13 -18.66 9.00
N LEU A 6 -18.37 -18.85 7.91
CA LEU A 6 -17.12 -18.12 7.70
C LEU A 6 -17.44 -16.62 7.75
N ASP A 7 -16.86 -15.91 8.70
CA ASP A 7 -16.85 -14.46 8.68
C ASP A 7 -15.83 -13.98 7.63
N LEU A 8 -16.30 -13.98 6.37
CA LEU A 8 -15.51 -13.64 5.19
C LEU A 8 -14.98 -12.20 5.23
N VAL A 9 -15.67 -11.30 5.95
CA VAL A 9 -15.25 -9.90 6.07
C VAL A 9 -14.04 -9.78 6.99
N SER A 10 -14.09 -10.41 8.15
CA SER A 10 -12.95 -10.48 9.06
C SER A 10 -11.77 -11.23 8.45
N GLU A 11 -12.03 -12.24 7.62
CA GLU A 11 -10.98 -12.95 6.88
C GLU A 11 -10.31 -12.08 5.80
N ASP A 12 -11.07 -11.32 5.00
CA ASP A 12 -10.51 -10.36 4.04
C ASP A 12 -9.65 -9.30 4.75
N ALA A 13 -10.13 -8.76 5.88
CA ALA A 13 -9.36 -7.79 6.67
C ALA A 13 -8.00 -8.36 7.12
N ARG A 14 -7.99 -9.58 7.68
CA ARG A 14 -6.73 -10.25 8.07
C ARG A 14 -5.81 -10.52 6.88
N ASN A 15 -6.36 -10.94 5.74
CA ASN A 15 -5.57 -11.19 4.53
C ASN A 15 -4.94 -9.90 4.01
N ARG A 16 -5.64 -8.76 4.07
CA ARG A 16 -5.08 -7.45 3.71
C ARG A 16 -3.96 -7.02 4.66
N GLU A 17 -4.13 -7.23 5.97
CA GLU A 17 -3.08 -6.97 6.95
C GLU A 17 -1.84 -7.84 6.70
N HIS A 18 -2.03 -9.14 6.46
CA HIS A 18 -0.94 -10.06 6.12
C HIS A 18 -0.24 -9.67 4.81
N ALA A 19 -0.97 -9.16 3.82
CA ALA A 19 -0.40 -8.65 2.58
C ALA A 19 0.45 -7.37 2.77
N LEU A 20 0.45 -6.74 3.95
CA LEU A 20 1.36 -5.67 4.32
C LEU A 20 2.54 -6.15 5.20
N SER A 21 2.60 -7.43 5.53
CA SER A 21 3.79 -8.02 6.14
C SER A 21 4.95 -8.09 5.13
N LEU A 22 6.18 -8.21 5.65
CA LEU A 22 7.39 -8.29 4.82
C LEU A 22 7.61 -9.68 4.20
N ALA A 23 6.85 -10.69 4.62
CA ALA A 23 6.91 -12.01 4.02
C ALA A 23 6.31 -12.02 2.61
N SER A 24 6.73 -12.99 1.79
CA SER A 24 6.10 -13.23 0.49
C SER A 24 4.62 -13.55 0.67
N PHE A 25 3.78 -12.93 -0.15
CA PHE A 25 2.32 -13.08 -0.07
C PHE A 25 1.74 -13.05 -1.48
N ILE A 26 0.77 -13.94 -1.75
CA ILE A 26 0.04 -13.99 -3.01
C ILE A 26 -1.34 -13.39 -2.77
N VAL A 27 -1.73 -12.42 -3.61
CA VAL A 27 -3.07 -11.82 -3.58
C VAL A 27 -3.86 -12.32 -4.77
N GLU A 28 -4.84 -13.17 -4.50
CA GLU A 28 -5.86 -13.59 -5.46
C GLU A 28 -7.18 -12.91 -5.10
N ALA A 29 -7.76 -12.16 -6.05
CA ALA A 29 -9.01 -11.46 -5.82
C ALA A 29 -9.72 -11.17 -7.14
N PRO A 30 -11.05 -10.97 -7.14
CA PRO A 30 -11.79 -10.58 -8.34
C PRO A 30 -11.45 -9.15 -8.81
N ALA A 31 -11.97 -8.75 -9.97
CA ALA A 31 -11.91 -7.37 -10.41
C ALA A 31 -12.64 -6.45 -9.40
N GLY A 32 -12.14 -5.24 -9.20
CA GLY A 32 -12.74 -4.28 -8.25
C GLY A 32 -12.41 -4.51 -6.77
N ALA A 33 -11.76 -5.61 -6.38
CA ALA A 33 -11.43 -5.93 -4.97
C ALA A 33 -10.31 -5.06 -4.34
N GLY A 34 -9.84 -4.02 -5.03
CA GLY A 34 -8.80 -3.12 -4.52
C GLY A 34 -7.36 -3.67 -4.57
N LYS A 35 -7.06 -4.64 -5.45
CA LYS A 35 -5.69 -5.20 -5.60
C LYS A 35 -4.62 -4.14 -5.83
N THR A 36 -4.92 -3.16 -6.69
CA THR A 36 -3.99 -2.07 -7.01
C THR A 36 -3.75 -1.15 -5.82
N GLU A 37 -4.78 -0.86 -5.03
CA GLU A 37 -4.66 -0.08 -3.80
C GLU A 37 -3.79 -0.81 -2.77
N LEU A 38 -4.03 -2.12 -2.59
CA LEU A 38 -3.23 -2.95 -1.70
C LEU A 38 -1.76 -3.00 -2.14
N LEU A 39 -1.49 -3.04 -3.44
CA LEU A 39 -0.14 -2.99 -3.98
C LEU A 39 0.53 -1.62 -3.72
N THR A 40 -0.19 -0.51 -3.86
CA THR A 40 0.28 0.83 -3.47
C THR A 40 0.60 0.89 -1.97
N GLN A 41 -0.28 0.38 -1.12
CA GLN A 41 -0.06 0.30 0.33
C GLN A 41 1.19 -0.55 0.65
N ARG A 42 1.37 -1.69 -0.02
CA ARG A 42 2.56 -2.54 0.18
C ARG A 42 3.84 -1.82 -0.24
N TYR A 43 3.84 -1.06 -1.33
CA TYR A 43 4.99 -0.24 -1.73
C TYR A 43 5.34 0.81 -0.67
N LEU A 44 4.35 1.56 -0.18
CA LEU A 44 4.53 2.54 0.90
C LEU A 44 5.02 1.90 2.21
N ARG A 45 4.59 0.66 2.48
CA ARG A 45 5.06 -0.12 3.62
C ARG A 45 6.52 -0.54 3.49
N LEU A 46 6.96 -0.93 2.29
CA LEU A 46 8.35 -1.32 2.01
C LEU A 46 9.31 -0.13 2.05
N LEU A 47 8.86 1.07 1.65
CA LEU A 47 9.64 2.31 1.83
C LEU A 47 10.03 2.56 3.29
N GLN A 48 9.32 1.98 4.26
CA GLN A 48 9.65 2.11 5.68
C GLN A 48 10.74 1.12 6.14
N THR A 49 11.25 0.26 5.26
CA THR A 49 12.16 -0.84 5.64
C THR A 49 13.47 -0.89 4.86
N VAL A 50 13.53 -0.20 3.73
CA VAL A 50 14.71 -0.16 2.86
C VAL A 50 15.62 0.99 3.23
N ARG A 51 16.89 0.92 2.79
CA ARG A 51 17.87 2.01 2.95
C ARG A 51 17.83 2.98 1.79
N GLU A 52 17.46 2.51 0.61
CA GLU A 52 17.24 3.32 -0.59
C GLU A 52 15.94 2.90 -1.28
N PRO A 53 15.14 3.84 -1.84
CA PRO A 53 13.88 3.51 -2.53
C PRO A 53 14.06 2.56 -3.71
N GLU A 54 15.22 2.61 -4.38
CA GLU A 54 15.59 1.77 -5.53
C GLU A 54 15.70 0.28 -5.19
N GLU A 55 15.77 -0.08 -3.91
CA GLU A 55 15.70 -1.47 -3.46
C GLU A 55 14.31 -2.10 -3.69
N ILE A 56 13.30 -1.29 -4.01
CA ILE A 56 11.92 -1.74 -4.25
C ILE A 56 11.61 -1.72 -5.74
N VAL A 57 11.42 -2.90 -6.32
CA VAL A 57 11.01 -3.07 -7.72
C VAL A 57 9.54 -3.48 -7.80
N ALA A 58 8.73 -2.68 -8.50
CA ALA A 58 7.36 -3.01 -8.85
C ALA A 58 7.23 -3.26 -10.36
N ILE A 59 6.76 -4.45 -10.73
CA ILE A 59 6.67 -4.89 -12.12
C ILE A 59 5.20 -5.01 -12.50
N THR A 60 4.85 -4.51 -13.69
CA THR A 60 3.50 -4.61 -14.25
C THR A 60 3.55 -5.08 -15.70
N PHE A 61 2.44 -5.62 -16.20
CA PHE A 61 2.38 -6.16 -17.57
C PHE A 61 2.56 -5.10 -18.68
N THR A 62 2.24 -3.83 -18.41
CA THR A 62 2.35 -2.75 -19.40
C THR A 62 3.01 -1.51 -18.82
N ASN A 63 3.66 -0.71 -19.67
CA ASN A 63 4.22 0.59 -19.27
C ASN A 63 3.16 1.55 -18.72
N LYS A 64 1.93 1.48 -19.25
CA LYS A 64 0.80 2.28 -18.75
C LYS A 64 0.47 1.92 -17.30
N ALA A 65 0.37 0.64 -16.98
CA ALA A 65 0.11 0.19 -15.62
C ALA A 65 1.24 0.58 -14.65
N ALA A 66 2.51 0.51 -15.09
CA ALA A 66 3.65 0.98 -14.30
C ALA A 66 3.55 2.48 -14.01
N ALA A 67 3.25 3.29 -15.03
CA ALA A 67 3.08 4.73 -14.88
C ALA A 67 1.91 5.08 -13.93
N GLU A 68 0.78 4.39 -14.06
CA GLU A 68 -0.36 4.55 -13.16
C GLU A 68 -0.01 4.18 -11.71
N MET A 69 0.74 3.10 -11.50
CA MET A 69 1.20 2.70 -10.17
C MET A 69 2.12 3.76 -9.55
N ARG A 70 3.07 4.29 -10.32
CA ARG A 70 3.96 5.39 -9.88
C ARG A 70 3.16 6.62 -9.49
N LEU A 71 2.19 7.04 -10.32
CA LEU A 71 1.35 8.21 -10.03
C LEU A 71 0.56 8.04 -8.74
N ARG A 72 0.00 6.84 -8.49
CA ARG A 72 -0.73 6.54 -7.24
C ARG A 72 0.15 6.65 -5.99
N ILE A 73 1.39 6.17 -6.06
CA ILE A 73 2.35 6.28 -4.96
C ILE A 73 2.67 7.75 -4.69
N LEU A 74 3.02 8.51 -5.73
CA LEU A 74 3.32 9.94 -5.60
C LEU A 74 2.13 10.74 -5.06
N GLU A 75 0.91 10.43 -5.52
CA GLU A 75 -0.29 11.09 -5.03
C GLU A 75 -0.54 10.78 -3.55
N SER A 76 -0.37 9.52 -3.14
CA SER A 76 -0.49 9.13 -1.73
C SER A 76 0.51 9.88 -0.83
N LEU A 77 1.75 10.04 -1.32
CA LEU A 77 2.77 10.83 -0.63
C LEU A 77 2.40 12.31 -0.58
N ARG A 78 1.87 12.91 -1.65
CA ARG A 78 1.41 14.31 -1.65
C ARG A 78 0.26 14.56 -0.69
N VAL A 79 -0.73 13.66 -0.66
CA VAL A 79 -1.83 13.76 0.32
C VAL A 79 -1.27 13.67 1.74
N ALA A 80 -0.36 12.75 2.02
CA ALA A 80 0.29 12.68 3.33
C ALA A 80 1.10 13.95 3.68
N ALA A 81 1.82 14.53 2.72
CA ALA A 81 2.57 15.77 2.89
C ALA A 81 1.68 17.00 3.16
N SER A 82 0.42 16.98 2.71
CA SER A 82 -0.55 18.03 3.03
C SER A 82 -0.91 18.09 4.52
N GLY A 83 -0.67 17.01 5.27
CA GLY A 83 -1.02 16.88 6.69
C GLY A 83 -2.52 16.71 6.96
N VAL A 84 -3.38 16.79 5.95
CA VAL A 84 -4.83 16.64 6.11
C VAL A 84 -5.23 15.18 5.93
N ALA A 85 -5.52 14.50 7.05
CA ALA A 85 -5.98 13.12 7.01
C ALA A 85 -7.36 13.01 6.33
N PRO A 86 -7.54 12.06 5.39
CA PRO A 86 -8.83 11.87 4.74
C PRO A 86 -9.87 11.29 5.71
N GLU A 87 -11.10 11.81 5.66
CA GLU A 87 -12.21 11.33 6.49
C GLU A 87 -12.63 9.89 6.15
N GLN A 88 -12.50 9.49 4.88
CA GLN A 88 -12.93 8.18 4.42
C GLN A 88 -12.07 7.05 5.05
N PRO A 89 -12.66 6.09 5.79
CA PRO A 89 -11.91 5.04 6.50
C PRO A 89 -10.96 4.24 5.59
N HIS A 90 -11.39 3.92 4.37
CA HIS A 90 -10.60 3.16 3.41
C HIS A 90 -9.34 3.89 2.90
N LYS A 91 -9.22 5.21 3.12
CA LYS A 91 -8.04 6.00 2.75
C LYS A 91 -7.08 6.23 3.93
N GLN A 92 -7.53 6.00 5.16
CA GLN A 92 -6.74 6.28 6.37
C GLN A 92 -5.50 5.38 6.43
N VAL A 93 -5.61 4.11 6.02
CA VAL A 93 -4.48 3.18 5.98
C VAL A 93 -3.40 3.66 5.01
N THR A 94 -3.79 4.02 3.79
CA THR A 94 -2.86 4.52 2.76
C THR A 94 -2.21 5.82 3.21
N PHE A 95 -2.98 6.75 3.79
CA PHE A 95 -2.45 7.99 4.37
C PHE A 95 -1.41 7.70 5.45
N ALA A 96 -1.73 6.85 6.43
CA ALA A 96 -0.82 6.53 7.53
C ALA A 96 0.48 5.87 7.04
N LEU A 97 0.40 4.99 6.04
CA LEU A 97 1.59 4.37 5.43
C LEU A 97 2.45 5.39 4.69
N ALA A 98 1.82 6.30 3.93
CA ALA A 98 2.52 7.37 3.23
C ALA A 98 3.16 8.38 4.19
N THR A 99 2.49 8.75 5.28
CA THR A 99 3.08 9.61 6.33
C THR A 99 4.33 8.99 6.93
N LYS A 100 4.30 7.68 7.24
CA LYS A 100 5.48 6.97 7.74
C LYS A 100 6.60 6.89 6.69
N ALA A 101 6.26 6.64 5.43
CA ALA A 101 7.25 6.62 4.35
C ALA A 101 7.95 7.99 4.18
N LEU A 102 7.20 9.10 4.30
CA LEU A 102 7.78 10.44 4.28
C LEU A 102 8.70 10.71 5.47
N ALA A 103 8.36 10.21 6.67
CA ALA A 103 9.22 10.34 7.84
C ALA A 103 10.57 9.64 7.61
N VAL A 104 10.56 8.42 7.07
CA VAL A 104 11.79 7.69 6.71
C VAL A 104 12.55 8.41 5.59
N SER A 105 11.85 8.94 4.59
CA SER A 105 12.47 9.75 3.54
C SER A 105 13.17 10.99 4.08
N ALA A 106 12.63 11.64 5.11
CA ALA A 106 13.25 12.81 5.73
C ALA A 106 14.47 12.41 6.57
N GLU A 107 14.40 11.27 7.27
CA GLU A 107 15.51 10.72 8.06
C GLU A 107 16.70 10.30 7.19
N LEU A 108 16.41 9.69 6.03
CA LEU A 108 17.44 9.14 5.13
C LEU A 108 17.78 10.06 3.94
N GLY A 109 17.06 11.17 3.75
CA GLY A 109 17.39 12.19 2.76
C GLY A 109 17.00 11.88 1.30
N TRP A 110 16.02 10.98 1.07
CA TRP A 110 15.67 10.49 -0.27
C TRP A 110 14.97 11.50 -1.19
N ASN A 111 14.46 12.63 -0.65
CA ASN A 111 13.68 13.62 -1.40
C ASN A 111 12.60 13.00 -2.31
N LEU A 112 11.71 12.17 -1.72
CA LEU A 112 10.66 11.48 -2.48
C LEU A 112 9.64 12.41 -3.17
N LEU A 113 9.59 13.69 -2.79
CA LEU A 113 8.69 14.71 -3.32
C LEU A 113 9.46 15.92 -3.84
#